data_AF-A0A0P7ZKT0-F1
#
_entry.id   AF-A0A0P7ZKT0-F1
#
_cell.length_a   1.000
_cell.length_b   1.000
_cell.length_c   1.000
_cell.angle_alpha   90.00
_cell.angle_beta   90.00
_cell.angle_gamma   90.00
#
_symmetry.space_group_name_H-M   'P 1'
#
loop_
_entity.id
_entity.type
_entity.pdbx_description
1 polymer ?
#
loop_
_entity_poly.entity_id
_entity_poly.type
_entity_poly.pdbx_seq_one_letter_code
_entity_poly.pdbx_strand_id
1 'polypeptide(L)'
;MMHLVRPVAALMLALAACAAPAYAQDAAALIALSEGLQDEAEARVEMLESGEALPASADDSFLVDTARFSADIRAMAAHIDATDGPADLPCIFRGMADDADARRTALEADPANADDYRQLARTFSHAVIIAADVETEGPDTGFPPSCTASQ
;
A
#
# COMPACT_ATOMS: atom_id res chain seq x y z
N MET A 1 15.96 55.89 -25.17
CA MET A 1 16.27 55.38 -23.81
C MET A 1 15.00 54.73 -23.28
N MET A 2 15.08 53.41 -23.01
CA MET A 2 14.42 52.64 -21.92
C MET A 2 12.89 52.82 -21.74
N HIS A 3 12.04 51.79 -21.72
CA HIS A 3 12.11 50.60 -20.88
C HIS A 3 11.33 49.42 -21.49
N LEU A 4 12.04 48.35 -21.83
CA LEU A 4 11.51 47.03 -22.17
C LEU A 4 11.68 46.15 -20.93
N VAL A 5 10.78 46.25 -19.95
CA VAL A 5 10.92 45.50 -18.69
C VAL A 5 9.54 45.03 -18.20
N ARG A 6 8.91 44.10 -18.92
CA ARG A 6 7.63 43.51 -18.47
C ARG A 6 7.20 42.15 -19.06
N PRO A 7 8.09 41.15 -19.28
CA PRO A 7 7.57 39.79 -19.46
C PRO A 7 8.25 38.70 -18.61
N VAL A 8 8.96 39.03 -17.52
CA VAL A 8 9.70 38.01 -16.73
C VAL A 8 8.92 37.48 -15.53
N ALA A 9 7.92 38.22 -15.02
CA ALA A 9 7.18 37.82 -13.82
C ALA A 9 6.13 36.71 -14.04
N ALA A 10 5.68 36.48 -15.28
CA ALA A 10 4.63 35.50 -15.57
C ALA A 10 5.15 34.06 -15.74
N LEU A 11 6.44 33.87 -15.99
CA LEU A 11 7.01 32.54 -16.26
C LEU A 11 7.35 31.76 -14.97
N MET A 12 7.46 32.44 -13.82
CA MET A 12 7.80 31.80 -12.54
C MET A 12 6.58 31.20 -11.81
N LEU A 13 5.35 31.63 -12.10
CA LEU A 13 4.15 31.08 -11.45
C LEU A 13 3.61 29.80 -12.12
N ALA A 14 4.03 29.46 -13.33
CA ALA A 14 3.53 28.29 -14.05
C ALA A 14 4.29 26.98 -13.70
N LEU A 15 5.47 27.07 -13.07
CA LEU A 15 6.27 25.89 -12.69
C LEU A 15 5.98 25.34 -11.28
N ALA A 16 5.13 26.00 -10.49
CA ALA A 16 4.80 25.55 -9.13
C ALA A 16 3.63 24.54 -9.06
N ALA A 17 2.96 24.25 -10.19
CA ALA A 17 1.75 23.41 -10.21
C ALA A 17 2.00 21.92 -10.56
N CYS A 18 3.22 21.51 -10.89
CA CYS A 18 3.54 20.11 -11.23
C CYS A 18 4.38 19.38 -10.18
N ALA A 19 4.69 20.00 -9.05
CA ALA A 19 5.25 19.30 -7.89
C ALA A 19 4.08 18.81 -7.02
N ALA A 20 3.30 17.85 -7.53
CA ALA A 20 2.61 16.96 -6.59
C ALA A 20 3.70 16.36 -5.69
N PRO A 21 3.48 16.24 -4.36
CA PRO A 21 4.44 15.56 -3.51
C PRO A 21 4.68 14.18 -4.12
N ALA A 22 5.95 13.79 -4.31
CA ALA A 22 6.32 12.49 -4.86
C ALA A 22 5.66 11.31 -4.10
N TYR A 23 5.22 11.57 -2.86
CA TYR A 23 4.51 10.64 -1.98
C TYR A 23 3.04 10.39 -2.37
N ALA A 24 2.35 11.34 -3.00
CA ALA A 24 1.02 11.08 -3.55
C ALA A 24 1.06 10.08 -4.72
N GLN A 25 2.22 9.96 -5.39
CA GLN A 25 2.42 8.92 -6.41
C GLN A 25 2.69 7.54 -5.78
N ASP A 26 3.17 7.48 -4.54
CA ASP A 26 3.48 6.24 -3.82
C ASP A 26 2.21 5.62 -3.22
N ALA A 27 1.36 6.46 -2.60
CA ALA A 27 0.06 6.03 -2.09
C ALA A 27 -0.91 5.61 -3.20
N ALA A 28 -1.02 6.38 -4.29
CA ALA A 28 -1.87 5.99 -5.42
C ALA A 28 -1.41 4.68 -6.10
N ALA A 29 -0.09 4.45 -6.19
CA ALA A 29 0.45 3.20 -6.72
C ALA A 29 0.19 2.02 -5.78
N LEU A 30 0.34 2.22 -4.46
CA LEU A 30 0.01 1.22 -3.45
C LEU A 30 -1.48 0.87 -3.45
N ILE A 31 -2.36 1.87 -3.58
CA ILE A 31 -3.81 1.65 -3.70
C ILE A 31 -4.11 0.80 -4.94
N ALA A 32 -3.60 1.18 -6.12
CA ALA A 32 -3.84 0.43 -7.35
C ALA A 32 -3.29 -1.01 -7.29
N LEU A 33 -2.12 -1.21 -6.66
CA LEU A 33 -1.57 -2.54 -6.41
C LEU A 33 -2.49 -3.35 -5.48
N SER A 34 -2.96 -2.74 -4.40
CA SER A 34 -3.81 -3.39 -3.40
C SER A 34 -5.17 -3.77 -3.98
N GLU A 35 -5.79 -2.89 -4.78
CA GLU A 35 -7.04 -3.20 -5.49
C GLU A 35 -6.86 -4.39 -6.44
N GLY A 36 -5.82 -4.38 -7.27
CA GLY A 36 -5.54 -5.49 -8.19
C GLY A 36 -5.29 -6.82 -7.47
N LEU A 37 -4.54 -6.79 -6.37
CA LEU A 37 -4.29 -7.96 -5.54
C LEU A 37 -5.55 -8.44 -4.79
N GLN A 38 -6.42 -7.52 -4.36
CA GLN A 38 -7.71 -7.87 -3.76
C GLN A 38 -8.57 -8.63 -4.77
N ASP A 39 -8.78 -8.05 -5.96
CA ASP A 39 -9.60 -8.64 -7.02
C ASP A 39 -9.08 -10.03 -7.41
N GLU A 40 -7.76 -10.18 -7.55
CA GLU A 40 -7.15 -11.46 -7.88
C GLU A 40 -7.31 -12.48 -6.74
N ALA A 41 -7.11 -12.09 -5.48
CA ALA A 41 -7.30 -12.98 -4.34
C ALA A 41 -8.76 -13.47 -4.25
N GLU A 42 -9.74 -12.59 -4.46
CA GLU A 42 -11.16 -12.94 -4.47
C GLU A 42 -11.50 -13.90 -5.62
N ALA A 43 -10.96 -13.65 -6.83
CA ALA A 43 -11.14 -14.55 -7.97
C ALA A 43 -10.57 -15.96 -7.70
N ARG A 44 -9.40 -16.05 -7.06
CA ARG A 44 -8.79 -17.34 -6.69
C ARG A 44 -9.63 -18.11 -5.67
N VAL A 45 -10.24 -17.40 -4.71
CA VAL A 45 -11.19 -18.01 -3.76
C VAL A 45 -12.38 -18.59 -4.51
N GLU A 46 -12.98 -17.83 -5.42
CA GLU A 46 -14.13 -18.30 -6.21
C GLU A 46 -13.77 -19.56 -7.03
N MET A 47 -12.62 -19.58 -7.68
CA MET A 47 -12.13 -20.76 -8.42
C MET A 47 -11.96 -21.98 -7.50
N LEU A 48 -11.33 -21.81 -6.34
CA LEU A 48 -11.12 -22.92 -5.40
C LEU A 48 -12.46 -23.45 -4.85
N GLU A 49 -13.41 -22.56 -4.56
CA GLU A 49 -14.73 -22.93 -4.04
C GLU A 49 -15.63 -23.56 -5.10
N SER A 50 -15.46 -23.21 -6.37
CA SER A 50 -16.13 -23.87 -7.51
C SER A 50 -15.49 -25.21 -7.89
N GLY A 51 -14.34 -25.55 -7.31
CA GLY A 51 -13.58 -26.77 -7.61
C GLY A 51 -12.74 -26.66 -8.89
N GLU A 52 -12.59 -25.45 -9.42
CA GLU A 52 -11.66 -25.16 -10.52
C GLU A 52 -10.21 -25.14 -10.02
N ALA A 53 -9.30 -25.58 -10.89
CA ALA A 53 -7.88 -25.53 -10.57
C ALA A 53 -7.34 -24.12 -10.81
N LEU A 54 -6.57 -23.60 -9.86
CA LEU A 54 -5.81 -22.37 -10.06
C LEU A 54 -4.82 -22.53 -11.23
N PRO A 55 -4.57 -21.45 -12.00
CA PRO A 55 -3.62 -21.50 -13.09
C PRO A 55 -2.23 -21.88 -12.57
N ALA A 56 -1.69 -23.01 -13.05
CA ALA A 56 -0.34 -23.46 -12.72
C ALA A 56 0.69 -22.57 -13.44
N SER A 57 1.06 -21.45 -12.82
CA SER A 57 2.16 -20.60 -13.28
C SER A 57 3.44 -20.94 -12.51
N ALA A 58 4.55 -21.15 -13.23
CA ALA A 58 5.88 -21.27 -12.63
C ALA A 58 6.37 -19.93 -12.04
N ASP A 59 5.82 -18.82 -12.53
CA ASP A 59 6.04 -17.46 -12.04
C ASP A 59 4.67 -16.92 -11.61
N ASP A 60 4.21 -17.29 -10.42
CA ASP A 60 2.94 -16.80 -9.89
C ASP A 60 3.07 -15.31 -9.56
N SER A 61 2.60 -14.46 -10.48
CA SER A 61 2.65 -13.00 -10.35
C SER A 61 1.96 -12.52 -9.09
N PHE A 62 0.91 -13.21 -8.62
CA PHE A 62 0.23 -12.85 -7.38
C PHE A 62 1.13 -12.94 -6.16
N LEU A 63 1.93 -14.00 -6.04
CA LEU A 63 2.84 -14.16 -4.90
C LEU A 63 3.98 -13.14 -4.97
N VAL A 64 4.49 -12.86 -6.18
CA VAL A 64 5.50 -11.82 -6.41
C VAL A 64 4.96 -10.44 -6.05
N ASP A 65 3.77 -10.10 -6.51
CA ASP A 65 3.13 -8.81 -6.24
C ASP A 65 2.68 -8.68 -4.78
N THR A 66 2.32 -9.78 -4.11
CA THR A 66 2.12 -9.82 -2.65
C THR A 66 3.41 -9.52 -1.90
N ALA A 67 4.56 -10.05 -2.36
CA ALA A 67 5.86 -9.72 -1.77
C ALA A 67 6.21 -8.23 -1.96
N ARG A 68 5.91 -7.68 -3.14
CA ARG A 68 6.06 -6.24 -3.42
C ARG A 68 5.17 -5.41 -2.50
N PHE A 69 3.89 -5.78 -2.36
CA PHE A 69 2.97 -5.13 -1.44
C PHE A 69 3.54 -5.07 -0.02
N SER A 70 4.04 -6.18 0.52
CA SER A 70 4.65 -6.21 1.86
C SER A 70 5.86 -5.26 1.98
N ALA A 71 6.65 -5.11 0.91
CA ALA A 71 7.79 -4.19 0.89
C ALA A 71 7.33 -2.72 0.88
N ASP A 72 6.35 -2.38 0.04
CA ASP A 72 5.78 -1.03 -0.09
C ASP A 72 5.10 -0.60 1.22
N ILE A 73 4.37 -1.51 1.89
CA ILE A 73 3.76 -1.28 3.20
C ILE A 73 4.80 -1.01 4.30
N ARG A 74 5.92 -1.74 4.30
CA ARG A 74 7.03 -1.48 5.26
C ARG A 74 7.71 -0.14 4.99
N ALA A 75 7.86 0.23 3.72
CA ALA A 75 8.39 1.54 3.33
C ALA A 75 7.47 2.67 3.83
N MET A 76 6.15 2.49 3.72
CA MET A 76 5.16 3.42 4.29
C MET A 76 5.30 3.55 5.81
N ALA A 77 5.40 2.43 6.53
CA ALA A 77 5.61 2.45 7.99
C ALA A 77 6.86 3.25 8.38
N ALA A 78 7.98 2.99 7.72
CA ALA A 78 9.24 3.69 7.96
C ALA A 78 9.17 5.18 7.62
N HIS A 79 8.40 5.55 6.60
CA HIS A 79 8.16 6.94 6.24
C HIS A 79 7.35 7.68 7.32
N ILE A 80 6.29 7.06 7.82
CA ILE A 80 5.45 7.63 8.88
C ILE A 80 6.28 7.82 10.16
N ASP A 81 7.12 6.84 10.54
CA ASP A 81 8.05 7.01 11.66
C ASP A 81 9.00 8.21 11.45
N ALA A 82 9.52 8.37 10.23
CA ALA A 82 10.52 9.40 9.92
C ALA A 82 9.93 10.82 9.83
N THR A 83 8.61 10.94 9.70
CA THR A 83 7.90 12.22 9.56
C THR A 83 7.12 12.63 10.81
N ASP A 84 7.33 11.93 11.94
CA ASP A 84 6.58 12.12 13.19
C ASP A 84 5.05 12.00 12.99
N GLY A 85 4.62 11.08 12.12
CA GLY A 85 3.21 10.78 11.90
C GLY A 85 2.53 10.07 13.08
N PRO A 86 1.24 9.70 12.97
CA PRO A 86 0.50 9.05 14.04
C PRO A 86 1.21 7.81 14.57
N ALA A 87 1.36 7.71 15.90
CA ALA A 87 2.25 6.74 16.54
C ALA A 87 1.82 5.27 16.38
N ASP A 88 0.55 5.02 16.10
CA ASP A 88 -0.04 3.70 15.92
C ASP A 88 0.09 3.17 14.48
N LEU A 89 0.02 4.06 13.49
CA LEU A 89 0.06 3.69 12.07
C LEU A 89 1.29 2.85 11.68
N PRO A 90 2.53 3.19 12.06
CA PRO A 90 3.68 2.35 11.74
C PRO A 90 3.57 0.93 12.32
N CYS A 91 3.01 0.76 13.53
CA CYS A 91 2.76 -0.56 14.10
C CYS A 91 1.73 -1.34 13.24
N ILE A 92 0.66 -0.68 12.79
CA ILE A 92 -0.39 -1.28 11.94
C ILE A 92 0.18 -1.72 10.59
N PHE A 93 0.90 -0.84 9.88
CA PHE A 93 1.48 -1.16 8.59
C PHE A 93 2.52 -2.30 8.69
N ARG A 94 3.38 -2.31 9.71
CA ARG A 94 4.32 -3.45 9.91
C ARG A 94 3.58 -4.77 10.12
N GLY A 95 2.57 -4.79 10.98
CA GLY A 95 1.75 -5.98 11.20
C GLY A 95 1.04 -6.47 9.95
N MET A 96 0.59 -5.54 9.09
CA MET A 96 -0.03 -5.86 7.80
C MET A 96 0.95 -6.52 6.84
N ALA A 97 2.16 -5.99 6.70
CA ALA A 97 3.20 -6.59 5.86
C ALA A 97 3.62 -7.97 6.36
N ASP A 98 3.74 -8.15 7.67
CA ASP A 98 4.11 -9.44 8.26
C ASP A 98 3.01 -10.50 8.08
N ASP A 99 1.74 -10.12 8.21
CA ASP A 99 0.61 -11.02 7.92
C ASP A 99 0.57 -11.40 6.43
N ALA A 100 0.78 -10.45 5.53
CA ALA A 100 0.82 -10.70 4.09
C ALA A 100 1.95 -11.67 3.71
N ASP A 101 3.17 -11.47 4.25
CA ASP A 101 4.29 -12.38 4.00
C ASP A 101 4.09 -13.77 4.58
N ALA A 102 3.48 -13.88 5.77
CA ALA A 102 3.17 -15.16 6.38
C ALA A 102 2.20 -15.98 5.51
N ARG A 103 1.15 -15.32 5.00
CA ARG A 103 0.17 -15.96 4.11
C ARG A 103 0.72 -16.29 2.75
N ARG A 104 1.52 -15.38 2.16
CA ARG A 104 2.25 -15.68 0.91
C ARG A 104 3.08 -16.96 1.06
N THR A 105 3.84 -17.06 2.14
CA THR A 105 4.67 -18.24 2.44
C THR A 105 3.82 -19.50 2.66
N ALA A 106 2.65 -19.37 3.30
CA ALA A 106 1.71 -20.48 3.44
C ALA A 106 1.16 -20.94 2.08
N LEU A 107 0.83 -20.01 1.18
CA LEU A 107 0.35 -20.31 -0.17
C LEU A 107 1.44 -20.86 -1.10
N GLU A 108 2.71 -20.51 -0.89
CA GLU A 108 3.84 -21.18 -1.56
C GLU A 108 3.89 -22.68 -1.19
N ALA A 109 3.49 -23.04 0.03
CA ALA A 109 3.45 -24.43 0.51
C ALA A 109 2.14 -25.15 0.18
N ASP A 110 1.01 -24.45 0.24
CA ASP A 110 -0.33 -24.96 -0.08
C ASP A 110 -1.13 -23.95 -0.92
N PRO A 111 -0.95 -23.96 -2.26
CA PRO A 111 -1.65 -23.03 -3.15
C PRO A 111 -3.17 -23.22 -3.19
N ALA A 112 -3.71 -24.31 -2.61
CA ALA A 112 -5.15 -24.61 -2.61
C ALA A 112 -5.86 -24.06 -1.36
N ASN A 113 -5.16 -23.35 -0.47
CA ASN A 113 -5.74 -22.82 0.75
C ASN A 113 -6.56 -21.53 0.50
N ALA A 114 -7.87 -21.70 0.25
CA ALA A 114 -8.79 -20.57 0.05
C ALA A 114 -8.87 -19.61 1.26
N ASP A 115 -8.61 -20.09 2.48
CA ASP A 115 -8.65 -19.24 3.68
C ASP A 115 -7.54 -18.18 3.66
N ASP A 116 -6.34 -18.54 3.18
CA ASP A 116 -5.22 -17.59 3.08
C ASP A 116 -5.45 -16.54 2.00
N TYR A 117 -6.04 -16.91 0.84
CA TYR A 117 -6.47 -15.93 -0.16
C TYR A 117 -7.54 -14.99 0.38
N ARG A 118 -8.57 -15.50 1.09
CA ARG A 118 -9.61 -14.64 1.69
C ARG A 118 -9.04 -13.65 2.70
N GLN A 119 -8.02 -14.07 3.44
CA GLN A 119 -7.36 -13.19 4.40
C GLN A 119 -6.49 -12.15 3.70
N LEU A 120 -5.75 -12.53 2.66
CA LEU A 120 -4.99 -11.59 1.83
C LEU A 120 -5.91 -10.54 1.19
N ALA A 121 -7.05 -10.94 0.62
CA ALA A 121 -8.05 -10.00 0.08
C ALA A 121 -8.49 -8.95 1.11
N ARG A 122 -8.77 -9.37 2.36
CA ARG A 122 -9.09 -8.44 3.45
C ARG A 122 -7.92 -7.52 3.79
N THR A 123 -6.71 -8.05 3.83
CA THR A 123 -5.50 -7.27 4.10
C THR A 123 -5.29 -6.20 3.04
N PHE A 124 -5.44 -6.53 1.75
CA PHE A 124 -5.33 -5.55 0.66
C PHE A 124 -6.46 -4.51 0.69
N SER A 125 -7.70 -4.92 0.99
CA SER A 125 -8.82 -4.00 1.18
C SER A 125 -8.57 -3.00 2.32
N HIS A 126 -8.04 -3.46 3.45
CA HIS A 126 -7.66 -2.57 4.56
C HIS A 126 -6.54 -1.60 4.16
N ALA A 127 -5.57 -2.06 3.35
CA ALA A 127 -4.50 -1.19 2.86
C ALA A 127 -5.04 -0.05 2.01
N VAL A 128 -6.02 -0.31 1.12
CA VAL A 128 -6.69 0.73 0.32
C VAL A 128 -7.35 1.78 1.21
N ILE A 129 -8.11 1.33 2.22
CA ILE A 129 -8.84 2.22 3.14
C ILE A 129 -7.84 3.12 3.90
N ILE A 130 -6.83 2.52 4.53
CA ILE A 130 -5.89 3.26 5.36
C ILE A 130 -5.00 4.17 4.52
N ALA A 131 -4.54 3.74 3.34
CA ALA A 131 -3.72 4.57 2.46
C ALA A 131 -4.50 5.80 1.96
N ALA A 132 -5.80 5.65 1.66
CA ALA A 132 -6.66 6.78 1.29
C ALA A 132 -6.89 7.76 2.46
N ASP A 133 -7.03 7.25 3.68
CA ASP A 133 -7.17 8.08 4.89
C ASP A 133 -5.88 8.86 5.19
N VAL A 134 -4.70 8.24 5.03
CA VAL A 134 -3.40 8.91 5.19
C VAL A 134 -3.19 10.04 4.17
N GLU A 135 -3.74 9.94 2.95
CA GLU A 135 -3.72 11.05 1.98
C GLU A 135 -4.67 12.19 2.35
N THR A 136 -5.76 11.92 3.09
CA THR A 136 -6.84 12.88 3.33
C THR A 136 -6.78 13.55 4.69
N GLU A 137 -6.27 12.88 5.72
CA GLU A 137 -6.14 13.41 7.08
C GLU A 137 -4.71 13.93 7.34
N GLY A 138 -4.60 15.27 7.47
CA GLY A 138 -3.42 15.90 8.07
C GLY A 138 -3.29 15.56 9.57
N PRO A 139 -2.11 15.81 10.17
CA PRO A 139 -1.71 15.20 11.45
C PRO A 139 -2.49 15.75 12.64
N ASP A 140 -3.60 15.12 13.04
CA ASP A 140 -4.12 15.25 14.40
C ASP A 140 -5.27 14.26 14.70
N THR A 141 -4.99 13.13 15.33
CA THR A 141 -5.93 12.54 16.30
C THR A 141 -5.17 11.87 17.44
N GLY A 142 -5.01 12.62 18.54
CA GLY A 142 -4.42 12.10 19.77
C GLY A 142 -5.21 10.92 20.34
N PHE A 143 -4.59 9.73 20.36
CA PHE A 143 -4.97 8.60 21.20
C PHE A 143 -3.70 7.93 21.76
N PRO A 144 -3.66 7.48 23.03
CA PRO A 144 -2.41 7.13 23.70
C PRO A 144 -1.78 5.82 23.18
N PRO A 145 -0.44 5.69 23.26
CA PRO A 145 0.29 4.55 22.70
C PRO A 145 0.32 3.36 23.66
N SER A 146 0.18 2.16 23.11
CA SER A 146 0.74 0.96 23.74
C SER A 146 1.20 -0.05 22.68
N CYS A 147 2.35 0.22 22.05
CA CYS A 147 3.19 -0.84 21.48
C CYS A 147 4.25 -1.20 22.54
N THR A 148 4.11 -2.34 23.22
CA THR A 148 5.24 -2.96 23.92
C THR A 148 6.17 -3.54 22.88
N ALA A 149 7.35 -2.94 22.73
CA ALA A 149 8.44 -3.50 21.96
C ALA A 149 8.79 -4.88 22.51
N SER A 150 8.51 -5.94 21.74
CA SER A 150 9.11 -7.25 22.00
C SER A 150 10.47 -7.28 21.30
N GLN A 151 11.50 -7.43 22.12
CA GLN A 151 12.90 -7.61 21.74
C GLN A 151 13.14 -8.98 21.10
#